data_AF-A0A1U7MPL4-F1
#
_entry.id   AF-A0A1U7MPL4-F1
#
_cell.length_a   1.000
_cell.length_b   1.000
_cell.length_c   1.000
_cell.angle_alpha   90.00
_cell.angle_beta   90.00
_cell.angle_gamma   90.00
#
_symmetry.space_group_name_H-M   'P 1'
#
loop_
_entity.id
_entity.type
_entity.pdbx_description
1 polymer ?
#
loop_
_entity_poly.entity_id
_entity_poly.type
_entity_poly.pdbx_seq_one_letter_code
_entity_poly.pdbx_strand_id
1 'polypeptide(L)'
;MTTNNDLFVRPPLSFEIPNDGVTNVDRPEDSNQWDVLKYELESFVCEGEYEHGLQRILDSYIGHRNRTTQPAVWVSGFYGSGKSHLVRVLQHLWADTKFPNGATARGLTNVPQGIQDQLTELTTLGRRDGAAPWAAAGALDRSGDTLNSVFLSIILGAAGLPTRVAPAQVALWLADNGHLDAVRDHITSNGGDLVEELGEYNLSKLLANAVLASEPDFAASARDVRAALRSQFPPDTRSFSTDETIVLLKKILEYVGDGQVPPSLIVLDRCSSTSAATTGGRWRCRTLSSQCRGN
;
A
#
# COMPACT_ATOMS: atom_id res chain seq x y z
N MET A 1 -26.88 -23.00 -35.29
CA MET A 1 -25.44 -23.27 -35.10
C MET A 1 -24.99 -22.41 -33.94
N THR A 2 -24.41 -23.00 -32.90
CA THR A 2 -23.76 -22.24 -31.82
C THR A 2 -22.42 -21.72 -32.35
N THR A 3 -22.19 -20.42 -32.32
CA THR A 3 -20.91 -19.83 -32.69
C THR A 3 -19.97 -19.83 -31.48
N ASN A 4 -18.65 -19.74 -31.69
CA ASN A 4 -17.71 -19.63 -30.56
C ASN A 4 -18.06 -18.45 -29.64
N ASN A 5 -18.59 -17.35 -30.19
CA ASN A 5 -19.01 -16.18 -29.42
C ASN A 5 -20.11 -16.51 -28.39
N ASP A 6 -20.94 -17.51 -28.67
CA ASP A 6 -22.06 -17.92 -27.82
C ASP A 6 -21.64 -18.90 -26.71
N LEU A 7 -20.38 -19.37 -26.72
CA LEU A 7 -19.85 -20.30 -25.72
C LEU A 7 -19.30 -19.60 -24.46
N PHE A 8 -18.95 -18.31 -24.58
CA PHE A 8 -18.31 -17.57 -23.50
C PHE A 8 -19.34 -16.91 -22.60
N VAL A 9 -19.08 -16.91 -21.28
CA VAL A 9 -19.90 -16.20 -20.28
C VAL A 9 -19.96 -14.69 -20.60
N ARG A 10 -18.84 -14.11 -21.03
CA ARG A 10 -18.79 -12.78 -21.65
C ARG A 10 -18.37 -12.93 -23.11
N PRO A 11 -19.19 -12.51 -24.10
CA PRO A 11 -18.84 -12.61 -25.50
C PRO A 11 -17.55 -11.82 -25.81
N PRO A 12 -16.55 -12.42 -26.47
CA PRO A 12 -15.25 -11.79 -26.71
C PRO A 12 -15.32 -10.55 -27.60
N LEU A 13 -16.40 -10.40 -28.40
CA LEU A 13 -16.62 -9.21 -29.24
C LEU A 13 -17.31 -8.06 -28.49
N SER A 14 -17.70 -8.26 -27.23
CA SER A 14 -18.46 -7.28 -26.44
C SER A 14 -17.61 -6.43 -25.50
N PHE A 15 -16.31 -6.72 -25.38
CA PHE A 15 -15.41 -5.99 -24.49
C PHE A 15 -13.96 -6.02 -24.98
N GLU A 16 -13.18 -5.06 -24.52
CA GLU A 16 -11.71 -5.03 -24.66
C GLU A 16 -11.07 -5.25 -23.28
N ILE A 17 -9.87 -5.84 -23.26
CA ILE A 17 -9.10 -6.02 -22.03
C ILE A 17 -8.34 -4.70 -21.78
N PRO A 18 -8.69 -3.93 -20.72
CA PRO A 18 -8.23 -2.54 -20.60
C PRO A 18 -6.73 -2.39 -20.27
N ASN A 19 -6.05 -3.48 -19.93
CA ASN A 19 -4.62 -3.51 -19.61
C ASN A 19 -3.80 -4.45 -20.51
N ASP A 20 -4.36 -4.90 -21.64
CA ASP A 20 -3.72 -5.85 -22.56
C ASP A 20 -3.21 -7.15 -21.88
N GLY A 21 -3.81 -7.52 -20.75
CA GLY A 21 -3.41 -8.69 -19.95
C GLY A 21 -2.17 -8.48 -19.07
N VAL A 22 -1.73 -7.23 -18.86
CA VAL A 22 -0.60 -6.88 -17.99
C VAL A 22 -1.08 -6.22 -16.71
N THR A 23 -0.78 -6.85 -15.59
CA THR A 23 -1.10 -6.31 -14.26
C THR A 23 0.03 -5.42 -13.74
N ASN A 24 -0.32 -4.24 -13.20
CA ASN A 24 0.55 -3.44 -12.35
C ASN A 24 0.08 -3.55 -10.89
N VAL A 25 0.96 -3.88 -9.93
CA VAL A 25 0.59 -4.00 -8.52
C VAL A 25 0.39 -2.66 -7.81
N ASP A 26 0.76 -1.54 -8.43
CA ASP A 26 0.61 -0.22 -7.84
C ASP A 26 -0.86 0.14 -7.59
N ARG A 27 -1.10 1.03 -6.62
CA ARG A 27 -2.43 1.53 -6.28
C ARG A 27 -2.98 2.40 -7.43
N PRO A 28 -4.27 2.29 -7.77
CA PRO A 28 -4.89 3.20 -8.73
C PRO A 28 -4.91 4.66 -8.25
N GLU A 29 -4.46 5.58 -9.10
CA GLU A 29 -4.42 7.03 -8.89
C GLU A 29 -5.43 7.76 -9.77
N ASP A 30 -5.69 7.25 -10.98
CA ASP A 30 -6.60 7.87 -11.95
C ASP A 30 -7.80 6.97 -12.31
N SER A 31 -8.81 7.55 -12.96
CA SER A 31 -10.05 6.84 -13.32
C SER A 31 -9.83 5.60 -14.17
N ASN A 32 -8.87 5.65 -15.11
CA ASN A 32 -8.57 4.52 -15.99
C ASN A 32 -7.94 3.37 -15.18
N GLN A 33 -7.04 3.67 -14.26
CA GLN A 33 -6.46 2.66 -13.37
C GLN A 33 -7.51 2.03 -12.44
N TRP A 34 -8.49 2.81 -11.98
CA TRP A 34 -9.62 2.29 -11.21
C TRP A 34 -10.50 1.35 -12.03
N ASP A 35 -10.77 1.69 -13.30
CA ASP A 35 -11.54 0.84 -14.22
C ASP A 35 -10.79 -0.46 -14.55
N VAL A 36 -9.47 -0.40 -14.73
CA VAL A 36 -8.61 -1.59 -14.90
C VAL A 36 -8.70 -2.50 -13.67
N LEU A 37 -8.55 -1.96 -12.46
CA LEU A 37 -8.64 -2.76 -11.24
C LEU A 37 -10.02 -3.40 -11.10
N LYS A 38 -11.09 -2.66 -11.39
CA LYS A 38 -12.45 -3.19 -11.38
C LYS A 38 -12.57 -4.38 -12.33
N TYR A 39 -12.07 -4.24 -13.56
CA TYR A 39 -12.07 -5.32 -14.54
C TYR A 39 -11.28 -6.55 -14.03
N GLU A 40 -10.09 -6.36 -13.48
CA GLU A 40 -9.26 -7.45 -12.93
C GLU A 40 -10.00 -8.20 -11.81
N LEU A 41 -10.66 -7.48 -10.90
CA LEU A 41 -11.42 -8.10 -9.81
C LEU A 41 -12.68 -8.84 -10.28
N GLU A 42 -13.43 -8.28 -11.24
CA GLU A 42 -14.63 -8.93 -11.80
C GLU A 42 -14.31 -10.16 -12.66
N SER A 43 -13.15 -10.14 -13.33
CA SER A 43 -12.70 -11.23 -14.21
C SER A 43 -11.85 -12.29 -13.51
N PHE A 44 -11.54 -12.10 -12.23
CA PHE A 44 -10.73 -13.04 -11.47
C PHE A 44 -11.45 -14.37 -11.27
N VAL A 45 -10.86 -15.44 -11.81
CA VAL A 45 -11.33 -16.82 -11.64
C VAL A 45 -10.53 -17.47 -10.51
N CYS A 46 -11.12 -17.52 -9.32
CA CYS A 46 -10.48 -18.09 -8.14
C CYS A 46 -10.70 -19.61 -8.07
N GLU A 47 -9.94 -20.36 -8.88
CA GLU A 47 -9.99 -21.82 -8.93
C GLU A 47 -8.56 -22.40 -8.93
N GLY A 48 -8.44 -23.68 -8.55
CA GLY A 48 -7.18 -24.43 -8.62
C GLY A 48 -6.05 -23.76 -7.83
N GLU A 49 -4.92 -23.47 -8.49
CA GLU A 49 -3.73 -22.90 -7.83
C GLU A 49 -3.95 -21.51 -7.25
N TYR A 50 -4.88 -20.70 -7.80
CA TYR A 50 -5.21 -19.41 -7.21
C TYR A 50 -5.94 -19.59 -5.88
N GLU A 51 -6.95 -20.45 -5.85
CA GLU A 51 -7.69 -20.77 -4.63
C GLU A 51 -6.75 -21.35 -3.55
N HIS A 52 -5.96 -22.38 -3.91
CA HIS A 52 -5.00 -22.98 -2.98
C HIS A 52 -3.95 -21.97 -2.49
N GLY A 53 -3.49 -21.07 -3.36
CA GLY A 53 -2.56 -20.00 -3.02
C GLY A 53 -3.15 -19.02 -2.00
N LEU A 54 -4.36 -18.50 -2.26
CA LEU A 54 -5.05 -17.59 -1.36
C LEU A 54 -5.34 -18.24 -0.01
N GLN A 55 -5.89 -19.46 -0.02
CA GLN A 55 -6.21 -20.23 1.18
C GLN A 55 -4.97 -20.36 2.08
N ARG A 56 -3.84 -20.78 1.51
CA ARG A 56 -2.59 -20.99 2.23
C ARG A 56 -2.02 -19.68 2.81
N ILE A 57 -2.13 -18.58 2.08
CA ILE A 57 -1.65 -17.27 2.54
C ILE A 57 -2.47 -16.79 3.74
N LEU A 58 -3.80 -16.83 3.60
CA LEU A 58 -4.73 -16.38 4.64
C LEU A 58 -4.64 -17.27 5.90
N ASP A 59 -4.61 -18.60 5.74
CA ASP A 59 -4.41 -19.55 6.86
C ASP A 59 -3.09 -19.30 7.59
N SER A 60 -2.02 -19.06 6.83
CA SER A 60 -0.71 -18.75 7.40
C SER A 60 -0.74 -17.45 8.20
N TYR A 61 -1.49 -16.44 7.75
CA TYR A 61 -1.64 -15.20 8.51
C TYR A 61 -2.45 -15.40 9.79
N ILE A 62 -3.68 -15.90 9.65
CA ILE A 62 -4.63 -16.09 10.74
C ILE A 62 -4.05 -17.02 11.82
N GLY A 63 -3.49 -18.17 11.42
CA GLY A 63 -2.94 -19.17 12.33
C GLY A 63 -1.69 -18.72 13.10
N HIS A 64 -0.99 -17.69 12.64
CA HIS A 64 0.22 -17.17 13.29
C HIS A 64 0.00 -15.86 14.07
N ARG A 65 -1.23 -15.35 14.16
CA ARG A 65 -1.53 -14.05 14.79
C ARG A 65 -1.00 -13.92 16.24
N ASN A 66 -1.02 -15.01 17.00
CA ASN A 66 -0.55 -15.06 18.40
C ASN A 66 0.91 -15.52 18.55
N ARG A 67 1.67 -15.55 17.46
CA ARG A 67 3.09 -15.94 17.44
C ARG A 67 3.95 -14.69 17.38
N THR A 68 5.19 -14.82 17.84
CA THR A 68 6.20 -13.75 17.76
C THR A 68 6.74 -13.52 16.34
N THR A 69 6.43 -14.43 15.42
CA THR A 69 6.93 -14.43 14.05
C THR A 69 5.81 -14.72 13.08
N GLN A 70 5.64 -13.83 12.10
CA GLN A 70 4.75 -14.02 10.98
C GLN A 70 5.54 -14.57 9.78
N PRO A 71 5.22 -15.76 9.24
CA PRO A 71 5.88 -16.26 8.05
C PRO A 71 5.64 -15.36 6.84
N ALA A 72 6.71 -15.07 6.09
CA ALA A 72 6.61 -14.44 4.77
C ALA A 72 6.21 -15.47 3.71
N VAL A 73 5.52 -15.01 2.67
CA VAL A 73 5.11 -15.85 1.54
C VAL A 73 5.93 -15.50 0.31
N TRP A 74 6.33 -16.52 -0.46
CA TRP A 74 6.97 -16.39 -1.76
C TRP A 74 6.08 -17.00 -2.83
N VAL A 75 5.57 -16.18 -3.75
CA VAL A 75 4.76 -16.63 -4.89
C VAL A 75 5.68 -16.85 -6.09
N SER A 76 5.71 -18.08 -6.61
CA SER A 76 6.58 -18.48 -7.74
C SER A 76 5.82 -19.27 -8.79
N GLY A 77 6.25 -19.18 -10.04
CA GLY A 77 5.58 -19.79 -11.19
C GLY A 77 6.08 -19.21 -12.52
N PHE A 78 5.71 -19.84 -13.63
CA PHE A 78 6.17 -19.47 -14.97
C PHE A 78 5.66 -18.09 -15.41
N TYR A 79 6.29 -17.48 -16.42
CA TYR A 79 5.80 -16.23 -17.02
C TYR A 79 4.38 -16.44 -17.57
N GLY A 80 3.50 -15.46 -17.41
CA GLY A 80 2.11 -15.56 -17.83
C GLY A 80 1.20 -16.40 -16.91
N SER A 81 1.71 -17.00 -15.83
CA SER A 81 0.88 -17.76 -14.87
C SER A 81 0.06 -16.89 -13.91
N GLY A 82 0.02 -15.57 -14.12
CA GLY A 82 -0.74 -14.58 -13.33
C GLY A 82 -0.35 -14.40 -11.86
N LYS A 83 0.95 -14.51 -11.53
CA LYS A 83 1.46 -14.26 -10.16
C LYS A 83 1.20 -12.84 -9.66
N SER A 84 1.55 -11.84 -10.48
CA SER A 84 1.32 -10.42 -10.16
C SER A 84 -0.17 -10.13 -10.04
N HIS A 85 -0.99 -10.76 -10.88
CA HIS A 85 -2.45 -10.70 -10.78
C HIS A 85 -2.96 -11.27 -9.46
N LEU A 86 -2.51 -12.48 -9.06
CA LEU A 86 -2.87 -13.08 -7.77
C LEU A 86 -2.56 -12.16 -6.59
N VAL A 87 -1.35 -11.59 -6.52
CA VAL A 87 -0.96 -10.74 -5.39
C VAL A 87 -1.66 -9.38 -5.39
N ARG A 88 -1.97 -8.81 -6.57
CA ARG A 88 -2.79 -7.61 -6.68
C ARG A 88 -4.23 -7.85 -6.24
N VAL A 89 -4.86 -8.93 -6.70
CA VAL A 89 -6.21 -9.30 -6.25
C VAL A 89 -6.20 -9.51 -4.74
N LEU A 90 -5.23 -10.27 -4.21
CA LEU A 90 -5.09 -10.47 -2.77
C LEU A 90 -4.92 -9.16 -2.00
N GLN A 91 -4.10 -8.22 -2.47
CA GLN A 91 -3.94 -6.89 -1.85
C GLN A 91 -5.30 -6.19 -1.67
N HIS A 92 -6.12 -6.16 -2.73
CA HIS A 92 -7.40 -5.47 -2.69
C HIS A 92 -8.47 -6.24 -1.91
N LEU A 93 -8.46 -7.58 -1.95
CA LEU A 93 -9.30 -8.41 -1.08
C LEU A 93 -8.91 -8.26 0.40
N TRP A 94 -7.61 -8.17 0.70
CA TRP A 94 -7.11 -8.02 2.06
C TRP A 94 -7.65 -6.74 2.70
N ALA A 95 -7.45 -5.60 2.05
CA ALA A 95 -7.88 -4.29 2.52
C ALA A 95 -9.36 -3.97 2.26
N ASP A 96 -10.09 -4.86 1.58
CA ASP A 96 -11.45 -4.62 1.06
C ASP A 96 -11.61 -3.25 0.40
N THR A 97 -10.75 -2.99 -0.59
CA THR A 97 -10.58 -1.64 -1.17
C THR A 97 -11.92 -1.07 -1.64
N LYS A 98 -12.22 0.16 -1.20
CA LYS A 98 -13.40 0.93 -1.64
C LYS A 98 -13.10 1.64 -2.94
N PHE A 99 -14.02 1.50 -3.89
CA PHE A 99 -13.97 2.18 -5.19
C PHE A 99 -14.64 3.56 -5.11
N PRO A 100 -14.29 4.49 -6.02
CA PRO A 100 -14.94 5.80 -6.11
C PRO A 100 -16.47 5.74 -6.25
N ASN A 101 -17.00 4.67 -6.84
CA ASN A 101 -18.43 4.43 -7.01
C ASN A 101 -19.12 3.77 -5.79
N GLY A 102 -18.39 3.52 -4.70
CA GLY A 102 -18.89 2.88 -3.48
C GLY A 102 -18.85 1.34 -3.48
N ALA A 103 -18.47 0.70 -4.59
CA ALA A 103 -18.24 -0.74 -4.60
C ALA A 103 -17.02 -1.13 -3.74
N THR A 104 -16.96 -2.40 -3.32
CA THR A 104 -15.81 -2.94 -2.58
C THR A 104 -15.14 -4.05 -3.36
N ALA A 105 -13.84 -4.23 -3.15
CA ALA A 105 -13.08 -5.29 -3.82
C ALA A 105 -13.71 -6.67 -3.61
N ARG A 106 -14.10 -7.00 -2.37
CA ARG A 106 -14.75 -8.29 -2.07
C ARG A 106 -16.17 -8.39 -2.63
N GLY A 107 -16.83 -7.27 -2.93
CA GLY A 107 -18.15 -7.26 -3.56
C GLY A 107 -18.09 -7.44 -5.09
N LEU A 108 -16.95 -7.12 -5.70
CA LEU A 108 -16.72 -7.27 -7.14
C LEU A 108 -16.13 -8.63 -7.51
N THR A 109 -15.40 -9.27 -6.60
CA THR A 109 -14.70 -10.53 -6.86
C THR A 109 -15.51 -11.75 -6.44
N ASN A 110 -15.68 -12.70 -7.35
CA ASN A 110 -16.25 -14.02 -7.02
C ASN A 110 -15.15 -14.97 -6.51
N VAL A 111 -15.13 -15.24 -5.20
CA VAL A 111 -14.21 -16.22 -4.59
C VAL A 111 -14.98 -17.35 -3.89
N PRO A 112 -14.41 -18.57 -3.78
CA PRO A 112 -15.02 -19.68 -3.06
C PRO A 112 -15.33 -19.35 -1.61
N GLN A 113 -16.36 -20.00 -1.04
CA GLN A 113 -16.85 -19.73 0.32
C GLN A 113 -15.73 -19.79 1.37
N GLY A 114 -14.81 -20.75 1.28
CA GLY A 114 -13.69 -20.85 2.22
C GLY A 114 -12.81 -19.60 2.27
N ILE A 115 -12.53 -18.99 1.11
CA ILE A 115 -11.78 -17.73 1.02
C ILE A 115 -12.61 -16.57 1.59
N GLN A 116 -13.93 -16.54 1.34
CA GLN A 116 -14.82 -15.52 1.90
C GLN A 116 -14.83 -15.57 3.45
N ASP A 117 -14.87 -16.78 4.01
CA ASP A 117 -14.86 -17.00 5.45
C ASP A 117 -13.53 -16.52 6.06
N GLN A 118 -12.40 -16.83 5.44
CA GLN A 118 -11.08 -16.34 5.87
C GLN A 118 -10.95 -14.81 5.81
N LEU A 119 -11.48 -14.17 4.75
CA LEU A 119 -11.48 -12.70 4.64
C LEU A 119 -12.40 -12.04 5.70
N THR A 120 -13.49 -12.72 6.04
CA THR A 120 -14.38 -12.32 7.14
C THR A 120 -13.68 -12.45 8.50
N GLU A 121 -12.92 -13.52 8.71
CA GLU A 121 -12.10 -13.71 9.90
C GLU A 121 -11.00 -12.63 9.99
N LEU A 122 -10.30 -12.33 8.90
CA LEU A 122 -9.31 -11.23 8.84
C LEU A 122 -9.93 -9.89 9.27
N THR A 123 -11.15 -9.62 8.83
CA THR A 123 -11.89 -8.41 9.24
C THR A 123 -12.26 -8.42 10.71
N THR A 124 -12.65 -9.58 11.22
CA THR A 124 -12.99 -9.78 12.63
C THR A 124 -11.77 -9.56 13.52
N LEU A 125 -10.60 -10.03 13.09
CA LEU A 125 -9.32 -9.76 13.73
C LEU A 125 -9.01 -8.26 13.74
N GLY A 126 -9.14 -7.57 12.60
CA GLY A 126 -8.93 -6.13 12.54
C GLY A 126 -9.85 -5.34 13.49
N ARG A 127 -11.14 -5.69 13.54
CA ARG A 127 -12.09 -5.06 14.49
C ARG A 127 -11.69 -5.30 15.94
N ARG A 128 -11.17 -6.48 16.28
CA ARG A 128 -10.68 -6.80 17.62
C ARG A 128 -9.42 -6.00 17.96
N ASP A 129 -8.53 -5.82 16.99
CA ASP A 129 -7.27 -5.10 17.14
C ASP A 129 -7.43 -3.58 17.06
N GLY A 130 -8.64 -3.09 16.75
CA GLY A 130 -8.96 -1.66 16.67
C GLY A 130 -8.59 -1.00 15.34
N ALA A 131 -8.15 -1.77 14.33
CA ALA A 131 -7.78 -1.23 13.02
C ALA A 131 -8.20 -2.15 11.87
N ALA A 132 -8.75 -1.56 10.82
CA ALA A 132 -9.15 -2.31 9.62
C ALA A 132 -7.92 -2.92 8.92
N PRO A 133 -8.07 -4.09 8.27
CA PRO A 133 -6.99 -4.64 7.46
C PRO A 133 -6.48 -3.64 6.42
N TRP A 134 -5.17 -3.58 6.27
CA TRP A 134 -4.50 -2.63 5.39
C TRP A 134 -3.51 -3.36 4.48
N ALA A 135 -3.32 -2.86 3.26
CA ALA A 135 -2.39 -3.46 2.32
C ALA A 135 -1.60 -2.40 1.55
N ALA A 136 -0.34 -2.72 1.31
CA ALA A 136 0.56 -1.98 0.43
C ALA A 136 1.10 -2.92 -0.65
N ALA A 137 1.29 -2.40 -1.86
CA ALA A 137 1.95 -3.12 -2.91
C ALA A 137 2.74 -2.18 -3.80
N GLY A 138 3.83 -2.68 -4.36
CA GLY A 138 4.61 -1.96 -5.34
C GLY A 138 5.70 -2.83 -5.96
N ALA A 139 6.21 -2.37 -7.08
CA ALA A 139 7.36 -2.98 -7.72
C ALA A 139 8.68 -2.60 -7.01
N LEU A 140 9.54 -3.58 -6.79
CA LEU A 140 10.94 -3.36 -6.41
C LEU A 140 11.75 -3.03 -7.68
N ASP A 141 11.58 -1.84 -8.22
CA ASP A 141 12.53 -1.30 -9.19
C ASP A 141 13.76 -0.74 -8.44
N ARG A 142 14.96 -1.10 -8.90
CA ARG A 142 16.22 -0.70 -8.25
C ARG A 142 16.92 0.35 -9.10
N SER A 143 16.27 1.48 -9.37
CA SER A 143 16.91 2.62 -10.01
C SER A 143 17.64 3.48 -8.98
N GLY A 144 18.88 3.08 -8.63
CA GLY A 144 19.81 3.92 -7.85
C GLY A 144 19.59 3.96 -6.33
N ASP A 145 18.41 3.59 -5.83
CA ASP A 145 18.07 3.64 -4.41
C ASP A 145 18.39 2.35 -3.63
N THR A 146 18.48 2.48 -2.30
CA THR A 146 18.61 1.33 -1.39
C THR A 146 17.29 0.56 -1.30
N LEU A 147 17.35 -0.75 -1.02
CA LEU A 147 16.14 -1.58 -0.85
C LEU A 147 15.21 -1.04 0.23
N ASN A 148 15.76 -0.49 1.32
CA ASN A 148 14.97 0.10 2.40
C ASN A 148 14.25 1.37 1.94
N SER A 149 14.90 2.20 1.13
CA SER A 149 14.29 3.42 0.57
C SER A 149 13.11 3.08 -0.36
N VAL A 150 13.29 2.10 -1.26
CA VAL A 150 12.22 1.62 -2.15
C VAL A 150 11.09 0.95 -1.36
N PHE A 151 11.42 0.16 -0.34
CA PHE A 151 10.41 -0.43 0.54
C PHE A 151 9.57 0.63 1.23
N LEU A 152 10.21 1.66 1.79
CA LEU A 152 9.52 2.76 2.45
C LEU A 152 8.67 3.58 1.49
N SER A 153 9.13 3.84 0.26
CA SER A 153 8.34 4.60 -0.72
C SER A 153 7.02 3.89 -1.08
N ILE A 154 7.05 2.57 -1.21
CA ILE A 154 5.86 1.73 -1.44
C ILE A 154 4.86 1.88 -0.28
N ILE A 155 5.34 1.74 0.95
CA ILE A 155 4.48 1.79 2.15
C ILE A 155 3.90 3.20 2.33
N LEU A 156 4.72 4.23 2.13
CA LEU A 156 4.30 5.63 2.24
C LEU A 156 3.23 5.97 1.19
N GLY A 157 3.44 5.58 -0.08
CA GLY A 157 2.45 5.77 -1.13
C GLY A 157 1.13 5.07 -0.82
N ALA A 158 1.18 3.82 -0.34
CA ALA A 158 -0.01 3.08 0.08
C ALA A 158 -0.76 3.76 1.25
N ALA A 159 -0.04 4.45 2.13
CA ALA A 159 -0.59 5.23 3.24
C ALA A 159 -1.14 6.61 2.82
N GLY A 160 -1.03 6.99 1.55
CA GLY A 160 -1.42 8.32 1.06
C GLY A 160 -0.48 9.43 1.52
N LEU A 161 0.77 9.09 1.84
CA LEU A 161 1.82 10.02 2.25
C LEU A 161 2.79 10.26 1.07
N PRO A 162 3.56 11.37 1.10
CA PRO A 162 4.66 11.57 0.15
C PRO A 162 5.59 10.34 0.08
N THR A 163 5.97 9.92 -1.11
CA THR A 163 6.83 8.72 -1.30
C THR A 163 8.27 8.92 -0.83
N ARG A 164 8.72 10.17 -0.68
CA ARG A 164 10.00 10.52 -0.06
C ARG A 164 9.86 10.54 1.47
N VAL A 165 10.86 9.98 2.15
CA VAL A 165 10.81 9.82 3.62
C VAL A 165 10.78 11.15 4.37
N ALA A 166 11.63 12.12 4.02
CA ALA A 166 11.68 13.40 4.73
C ALA A 166 10.32 14.15 4.74
N PRO A 167 9.64 14.38 3.60
CA PRO A 167 8.32 15.01 3.62
C PRO A 167 7.25 14.15 4.28
N ALA A 168 7.33 12.82 4.18
CA ALA A 168 6.42 11.94 4.92
C ALA A 168 6.60 12.02 6.43
N GLN A 169 7.83 12.19 6.93
CA GLN A 169 8.08 12.37 8.36
C GLN A 169 7.48 13.67 8.89
N VAL A 170 7.43 14.73 8.08
CA VAL A 170 6.70 15.97 8.43
C VAL A 170 5.21 15.67 8.56
N ALA A 171 4.63 14.93 7.61
CA ALA A 171 3.21 14.54 7.67
C ALA A 171 2.89 13.67 8.90
N LEU A 172 3.74 12.68 9.19
CA LEU A 172 3.62 11.84 10.38
C LEU A 172 3.78 12.64 11.67
N TRP A 173 4.70 13.61 11.71
CA TRP A 173 4.84 14.51 12.85
C TRP A 173 3.58 15.38 13.04
N LEU A 174 3.02 15.92 11.96
CA LEU A 174 1.76 16.65 12.04
C LEU A 174 0.60 15.76 12.52
N ALA A 175 0.56 14.49 12.11
CA ALA A 175 -0.44 13.53 12.56
C ALA A 175 -0.27 13.19 14.05
N ASP A 176 0.96 12.92 14.49
CA ASP A 176 1.31 12.62 15.89
C ASP A 176 0.88 13.77 16.83
N ASN A 177 0.87 15.02 16.35
CA ASN A 177 0.44 16.22 17.11
C ASN A 177 -1.03 16.61 16.86
N GLY A 178 -1.80 15.85 16.07
CA GLY A 178 -3.20 16.14 15.79
C GLY A 178 -3.45 17.37 14.90
N HIS A 179 -2.43 17.80 14.13
CA HIS A 179 -2.50 18.99 13.28
C HIS A 179 -2.63 18.68 11.79
N LEU A 180 -2.43 17.43 11.36
CA LEU A 180 -2.40 17.08 9.94
C LEU A 180 -3.70 17.44 9.19
N ASP A 181 -4.87 17.17 9.78
CA ASP A 181 -6.15 17.45 9.14
C ASP A 181 -6.40 18.96 9.02
N ALA A 182 -6.14 19.73 10.09
CA ALA A 182 -6.25 21.19 10.06
C ALA A 182 -5.29 21.82 9.02
N VAL A 183 -4.06 21.30 8.93
CA VAL A 183 -3.09 21.73 7.93
C VAL A 183 -3.57 21.38 6.51
N ARG A 184 -4.11 20.17 6.30
CA ARG A 184 -4.68 19.74 5.02
C ARG A 184 -5.81 20.69 4.59
N ASP A 185 -6.76 20.94 5.48
CA ASP A 185 -7.92 21.80 5.21
C ASP A 185 -7.50 23.23 4.87
N HIS A 186 -6.50 23.76 5.59
CA HIS A 186 -5.94 25.07 5.30
C HIS A 186 -5.28 25.12 3.92
N ILE A 187 -4.47 24.11 3.55
CA ILE A 187 -3.80 24.06 2.24
C ILE A 187 -4.83 23.97 1.12
N THR A 188 -5.79 23.05 1.22
CA THR A 188 -6.83 22.85 0.20
C THR A 188 -7.73 24.07 0.05
N SER A 189 -8.11 24.74 1.15
CA SER A 189 -8.90 25.97 1.11
C SER A 189 -8.17 27.14 0.43
N ASN A 190 -6.85 27.08 0.34
CA ASN A 190 -6.01 28.05 -0.35
C ASN A 190 -5.55 27.56 -1.74
N GLY A 191 -6.17 26.49 -2.26
CA GLY A 191 -5.93 25.97 -3.61
C GLY A 191 -4.63 25.19 -3.79
N GLY A 192 -3.99 24.76 -2.70
CA GLY A 192 -2.81 23.90 -2.74
C GLY A 192 -3.14 22.42 -2.61
N ASP A 193 -2.17 21.57 -2.96
CA ASP A 193 -2.20 20.14 -2.69
C ASP A 193 -1.27 19.78 -1.52
N LEU A 194 -1.75 18.97 -0.59
CA LEU A 194 -0.98 18.64 0.62
C LEU A 194 0.32 17.89 0.29
N VAL A 195 0.30 16.96 -0.67
CA VAL A 195 1.47 16.14 -1.02
C VAL A 195 2.52 16.98 -1.72
N GLU A 196 2.12 17.87 -2.62
CA GLU A 196 3.00 18.85 -3.27
C GLU A 196 3.65 19.80 -2.25
N GLU A 197 2.85 20.38 -1.35
CA GLU A 197 3.34 21.33 -0.34
C GLU A 197 4.26 20.67 0.69
N LEU A 198 3.97 19.43 1.08
CA LEU A 198 4.89 18.61 1.89
C LEU A 198 6.17 18.29 1.12
N GLY A 199 6.09 18.02 -0.18
CA GLY A 199 7.27 17.76 -1.03
C GLY A 199 8.31 18.88 -0.96
N GLU A 200 7.83 20.12 -0.86
CA GLU A 200 8.65 21.34 -0.76
C GLU A 200 8.60 21.95 0.66
N TYR A 201 8.42 21.14 1.72
CA TYR A 201 8.17 21.61 3.10
C TYR A 201 9.17 22.64 3.65
N ASN A 202 10.42 22.62 3.18
CA ASN A 202 11.49 23.53 3.56
C ASN A 202 11.41 24.89 2.83
N LEU A 203 10.62 25.00 1.77
CA LEU A 203 10.42 26.20 0.96
C LEU A 203 8.97 26.69 0.98
N SER A 204 8.00 25.79 1.20
CA SER A 204 6.57 26.07 1.18
C SER A 204 6.18 27.11 2.24
N LYS A 205 5.74 28.28 1.76
CA LYS A 205 5.12 29.30 2.62
C LYS A 205 3.71 28.87 3.04
N LEU A 206 2.98 28.18 2.16
CA LEU A 206 1.60 27.79 2.41
C LEU A 206 1.53 26.76 3.54
N LEU A 207 2.35 25.70 3.50
CA LEU A 207 2.50 24.73 4.57
C LEU A 207 2.92 25.42 5.88
N ALA A 208 3.94 26.28 5.83
CA ALA A 208 4.43 26.95 7.03
C ALA A 208 3.37 27.83 7.72
N ASN A 209 2.56 28.54 6.93
CA ASN A 209 1.43 29.31 7.44
C ASN A 209 0.32 28.41 8.00
N ALA A 210 0.04 27.28 7.34
CA ALA A 210 -0.94 26.31 7.81
C ALA A 210 -0.54 25.69 9.16
N VAL A 211 0.75 25.40 9.35
CA VAL A 211 1.30 24.94 10.63
C VAL A 211 1.11 26.00 11.70
N LEU A 212 1.45 27.27 11.46
CA LEU A 212 1.24 28.35 12.43
C LEU A 212 -0.24 28.62 12.74
N ALA A 213 -1.12 28.43 11.76
CA ALA A 213 -2.56 28.55 11.98
C ALA A 213 -3.08 27.43 12.90
N SER A 214 -2.46 26.26 12.87
CA SER A 214 -2.83 25.09 13.68
C SER A 214 -2.15 25.09 15.05
N GLU A 215 -0.89 25.52 15.13
CA GLU A 215 -0.08 25.61 16.34
C GLU A 215 0.65 26.97 16.37
N PRO A 216 0.01 28.04 16.89
CA PRO A 216 0.58 29.38 16.88
C PRO A 216 1.88 29.52 17.68
N ASP A 217 2.05 28.71 18.72
CA ASP A 217 3.21 28.73 19.60
C ASP A 217 4.43 27.95 19.05
N PHE A 218 4.27 27.26 17.91
CA PHE A 218 5.34 26.44 17.32
C PHE A 218 6.57 27.28 16.90
N ALA A 219 6.35 28.46 16.30
CA ALA A 219 7.42 29.36 15.91
C ALA A 219 6.95 30.81 15.72
N ALA A 220 7.87 31.77 15.76
CA ALA A 220 7.54 33.20 15.61
C ALA A 220 7.18 33.61 14.18
N SER A 221 7.56 32.84 13.16
CA SER A 221 7.29 33.17 11.75
C SER A 221 7.32 31.95 10.83
N ALA A 222 6.71 32.06 9.66
CA ALA A 222 6.73 31.01 8.63
C ALA A 222 8.15 30.69 8.11
N ARG A 223 9.10 31.61 8.28
CA ARG A 223 10.52 31.34 8.03
C ARG A 223 11.09 30.39 9.10
N ASP A 224 10.74 30.64 10.35
CA ASP A 224 11.23 29.85 11.49
C ASP A 224 10.63 28.44 11.48
N VAL A 225 9.35 28.29 11.07
CA VAL A 225 8.75 26.98 10.83
C VAL A 225 9.55 26.16 9.82
N ARG A 226 9.82 26.72 8.63
CA ARG A 226 10.60 26.03 7.60
C ARG A 226 12.02 25.70 8.07
N ALA A 227 12.64 26.58 8.84
CA ALA A 227 13.96 26.33 9.41
C ALA A 227 13.93 25.16 10.42
N ALA A 228 12.91 25.13 11.30
CA ALA A 228 12.71 24.05 12.26
C ALA A 228 12.45 22.71 11.55
N LEU A 229 11.53 22.67 10.59
CA LEU A 229 11.23 21.47 9.82
C LEU A 229 12.44 20.96 9.04
N ARG A 230 13.21 21.84 8.39
CA ARG A 230 14.44 21.46 7.68
C ARG A 230 15.52 20.92 8.62
N SER A 231 15.62 21.49 9.82
CA SER A 231 16.58 21.04 10.84
C SER A 231 16.20 19.67 11.39
N GLN A 232 14.91 19.46 11.65
CA GLN A 232 14.39 18.22 12.24
C GLN A 232 14.33 17.08 11.22
N PHE A 233 13.99 17.39 9.97
CA PHE A 233 13.86 16.44 8.86
C PHE A 233 14.77 16.90 7.72
N PRO A 234 16.05 16.46 7.64
CA PRO A 234 16.96 16.89 6.59
C PRO A 234 16.61 16.26 5.21
N PRO A 235 16.53 17.06 4.13
CA PRO A 235 16.08 16.59 2.81
C PRO A 235 17.10 15.67 2.11
N ASP A 236 18.37 15.72 2.50
CA ASP A 236 19.46 14.97 1.86
C ASP A 236 19.63 13.54 2.40
N THR A 237 18.73 13.08 3.28
CA THR A 237 18.77 11.72 3.85
C THR A 237 18.37 10.70 2.79
N ARG A 238 19.34 9.95 2.24
CA ARG A 238 19.12 9.03 1.10
C ARG A 238 19.09 7.54 1.46
N SER A 239 19.60 7.17 2.62
CA SER A 239 19.73 5.77 3.04
C SER A 239 19.18 5.59 4.44
N PHE A 240 18.47 4.48 4.65
CA PHE A 240 17.94 4.10 5.95
C PHE A 240 18.52 2.74 6.34
N SER A 241 18.96 2.62 7.59
CA SER A 241 19.28 1.34 8.21
C SER A 241 18.01 0.49 8.39
N THR A 242 18.20 -0.80 8.67
CA THR A 242 17.07 -1.69 8.98
C THR A 242 16.30 -1.24 10.21
N ASP A 243 16.99 -0.75 11.25
CA ASP A 243 16.35 -0.32 12.49
C ASP A 243 15.50 0.94 12.28
N GLU A 244 16.04 1.93 11.55
CA GLU A 244 15.27 3.13 11.17
C GLU A 244 14.06 2.77 10.31
N THR A 245 14.22 1.81 9.39
CA THR A 245 13.12 1.32 8.55
C THR A 245 12.03 0.66 9.39
N ILE A 246 12.39 -0.13 10.39
CA ILE A 246 11.43 -0.78 11.29
C ILE A 246 10.68 0.26 12.14
N VAL A 247 11.38 1.24 12.69
CA VAL A 247 10.78 2.32 13.48
C VAL A 247 9.80 3.12 12.62
N LEU A 248 10.21 3.49 11.41
CA LEU A 248 9.35 4.26 10.51
C LEU A 248 8.16 3.43 10.00
N LEU A 249 8.37 2.16 9.64
CA LEU A 249 7.27 1.25 9.28
C LEU A 249 6.24 1.19 10.40
N LYS A 250 6.66 1.04 11.66
CA LYS A 250 5.74 1.01 12.80
C LYS A 250 4.92 2.30 12.89
N LYS A 251 5.56 3.47 12.77
CA LYS A 251 4.87 4.77 12.75
C LYS A 251 3.85 4.86 11.62
N ILE A 252 4.18 4.40 10.42
CA ILE A 252 3.25 4.43 9.28
C ILE A 252 2.06 3.50 9.54
N LEU A 253 2.31 2.31 10.10
CA LEU A 253 1.25 1.36 10.45
C LEU A 253 0.31 1.92 11.52
N GLU A 254 0.85 2.56 12.55
CA GLU A 254 0.06 3.26 13.57
C GLU A 254 -0.74 4.42 12.96
N TYR A 255 -0.15 5.18 12.04
CA TYR A 255 -0.84 6.25 11.32
C TYR A 255 -2.05 5.73 10.51
N VAL A 256 -1.89 4.66 9.73
CA VAL A 256 -3.01 4.10 8.93
C VAL A 256 -4.03 3.33 9.76
N GLY A 257 -3.66 2.91 10.97
CA GLY A 257 -4.50 2.16 11.90
C GLY A 257 -5.01 2.97 13.09
N ASP A 258 -5.00 4.31 13.02
CA ASP A 258 -5.51 5.20 14.08
C ASP A 258 -4.91 4.89 15.47
N GLY A 259 -3.58 4.80 15.51
CA GLY A 259 -2.80 4.48 16.71
C GLY A 259 -2.63 2.98 16.98
N GLN A 260 -3.29 2.10 16.21
CA GLN A 260 -3.10 0.65 16.27
C GLN A 260 -2.34 0.13 15.05
N VAL A 261 -1.70 -1.03 15.16
CA VAL A 261 -1.07 -1.70 14.01
C VAL A 261 -2.11 -2.60 13.33
N PRO A 262 -2.56 -2.29 12.10
CA PRO A 262 -3.59 -3.06 11.43
C PRO A 262 -3.08 -4.44 10.98
N PRO A 263 -3.99 -5.39 10.71
CA PRO A 263 -3.66 -6.57 9.93
C PRO A 263 -3.10 -6.17 8.55
N SER A 264 -1.79 -6.28 8.40
CA SER A 264 -1.07 -5.66 7.28
C SER A 264 -0.57 -6.69 6.28
N LEU A 265 -0.82 -6.45 4.99
CA LEU A 265 -0.20 -7.16 3.88
C LEU A 265 0.73 -6.21 3.12
N ILE A 266 1.98 -6.63 2.91
CA ILE A 266 2.92 -5.88 2.08
C ILE A 266 3.37 -6.77 0.93
N VAL A 267 2.98 -6.39 -0.28
CA VAL A 267 3.33 -7.09 -1.52
C VAL A 267 4.52 -6.38 -2.17
N LEU A 268 5.57 -7.13 -2.44
CA LEU A 268 6.75 -6.65 -3.15
C LEU A 268 6.90 -7.46 -4.43
N ASP A 269 6.50 -6.88 -5.55
CA ASP A 269 6.63 -7.54 -6.85
C ASP A 269 7.97 -7.19 -7.49
N ARG A 270 8.52 -8.08 -8.32
CA ARG A 270 9.64 -7.71 -9.19
C ARG A 270 9.09 -7.42 -10.56
N CYS A 271 9.14 -6.15 -10.96
CA CYS A 271 8.84 -5.80 -12.34
C CYS A 271 9.88 -6.48 -13.25
N SER A 272 9.43 -7.46 -14.03
CA SER A 272 10.23 -8.13 -15.04
C SER A 272 10.31 -7.26 -16.30
N SER A 273 11.04 -6.16 -16.27
CA SER A 273 11.40 -5.45 -17.50
C SER A 273 12.51 -6.23 -18.23
N THR A 274 12.08 -7.18 -19.04
CA THR A 274 12.71 -7.72 -20.27
C THR A 274 14.13 -8.32 -20.24
N SER A 275 14.20 -9.52 -20.82
CA SER A 275 15.36 -10.30 -21.31
C SER A 275 16.00 -11.32 -20.37
N ALA A 276 16.22 -12.49 -20.97
CA ALA A 276 16.60 -13.74 -20.36
C ALA A 276 18.05 -13.75 -19.83
N ALA A 277 18.31 -14.82 -19.08
CA ALA A 277 19.61 -15.34 -18.67
C ALA A 277 20.29 -14.59 -17.52
N THR A 278 20.33 -15.31 -16.40
CA THR A 278 21.55 -15.62 -15.63
C THR A 278 21.33 -15.44 -14.13
N THR A 279 21.78 -16.47 -13.41
CA THR A 279 22.00 -16.60 -11.97
C THR A 279 20.78 -16.75 -11.06
N GLY A 280 20.63 -18.00 -10.60
CA GLY A 280 19.91 -18.32 -9.38
C GLY A 280 20.54 -17.59 -8.19
N GLY A 281 19.96 -16.46 -7.82
CA GLY A 281 20.14 -15.87 -6.50
C GLY A 281 18.98 -16.31 -5.62
N ARG A 282 19.22 -17.27 -4.73
CA ARG A 282 18.29 -17.61 -3.64
C ARG A 282 18.23 -16.40 -2.70
N TRP A 283 17.23 -15.55 -2.87
CA TRP A 283 17.01 -14.40 -1.98
C TRP A 283 16.52 -14.90 -0.63
N ARG A 284 17.39 -14.88 0.38
CA ARG A 284 16.98 -15.02 1.78
C ARG A 284 16.38 -13.68 2.21
N CYS A 285 15.06 -13.55 2.13
CA CYS A 285 14.35 -12.54 2.89
C CYS A 285 14.50 -12.92 4.37
N ARG A 286 15.35 -12.21 5.13
CA ARG A 286 15.36 -12.34 6.58
C ARG A 286 14.05 -11.74 7.07
N THR A 287 13.30 -12.53 7.84
CA THR A 287 12.09 -12.16 8.55
C THR A 287 12.31 -10.82 9.27
N LEU A 288 11.60 -9.77 8.86
CA LEU A 288 11.47 -8.54 9.63
C LEU A 288 10.49 -8.85 10.77
N SER A 289 11.04 -9.22 11.93
CA SER A 289 10.30 -9.38 13.17
C SER A 289 10.34 -8.07 13.95
N SER A 290 9.28 -7.26 13.91
CA SER A 290 9.07 -6.22 14.90
C SER A 290 8.06 -6.71 15.94
N GLN A 291 8.53 -6.81 17.18
CA GLN A 291 7.67 -7.01 18.35
C GLN A 291 6.73 -5.82 18.49
N CYS A 292 5.44 -6.04 18.25
CA CYS A 292 4.39 -5.17 18.78
C CYS A 292 3.61 -5.98 19.82
N ARG A 293 4.07 -5.94 21.07
CA ARG A 293 3.21 -6.23 22.22
C ARG A 293 2.54 -4.91 22.60
N GLY A 294 1.23 -4.82 22.44
CA GLY A 294 0.42 -3.92 23.24
C GLY A 294 0.38 -4.45 24.66
N ASN A 295 0.60 -3.58 25.63
CA ASN A 295 0.24 -3.80 27.03
C ASN A 295 -1.18 -3.29 27.22
#